data_AF-A0A975HRT6-F1
#
_entry.id   AF-A0A975HRT6-F1
#
_cell.length_a   1.000
_cell.length_b   1.000
_cell.length_c   1.000
_cell.angle_alpha   90.00
_cell.angle_beta   90.00
_cell.angle_gamma   90.00
#
_symmetry.space_group_name_H-M   'P 1'
#
loop_
_entity.id
_entity.type
_entity.pdbx_description
1 polymer ?
#
loop_
_entity_poly.entity_id
_entity_poly.type
_entity_poly.pdbx_seq_one_letter_code
_entity_poly.pdbx_strand_id
1 'polypeptide(L)'
;MKTLFGALSVVATLAAPLAVTPAAAAPVNTEVPAQGANWLFVQVADQATIEGNKLILKGTAPQTLMFADRPERMTGETTTAGFAKLWNEGKDSFQKDPPNATLAVTGADGKPQTAVIELTDPVISGDTLTYTFRTLSSEQPVSGSSATLFIDWWYAHPGHCWRGPYGGLHCVY
;
A
#
# COMPACT_ATOMS: atom_id res chain seq x y z
N MET A 1 44.70 -12.04 -67.87
CA MET A 1 44.26 -10.80 -68.54
C MET A 1 42.73 -10.89 -68.63
N LYS A 2 41.89 -10.23 -67.83
CA LYS A 2 41.87 -8.84 -67.34
C LYS A 2 41.30 -8.79 -65.91
N THR A 3 41.94 -7.97 -65.08
CA THR A 3 41.48 -7.47 -63.78
C THR A 3 40.33 -6.47 -63.96
N LEU A 4 39.35 -6.49 -63.05
CA LEU A 4 38.37 -5.40 -62.87
C LEU A 4 38.13 -5.19 -61.37
N PHE A 5 38.58 -4.03 -60.90
CA PHE A 5 38.37 -3.51 -59.56
C PHE A 5 36.93 -3.02 -59.41
N GLY A 6 36.17 -3.56 -58.45
CA GLY A 6 34.88 -3.02 -58.02
C GLY A 6 35.06 -2.17 -56.77
N ALA A 7 34.71 -0.87 -56.86
CA ALA A 7 34.82 0.09 -55.78
C ALA A 7 33.79 -0.18 -54.67
N LEU A 8 34.26 -0.30 -53.43
CA LEU A 8 33.43 -0.44 -52.24
C LEU A 8 32.93 0.95 -51.81
N SER A 9 31.63 1.23 -51.95
CA SER A 9 31.02 2.46 -51.44
C SER A 9 30.58 2.25 -49.99
N VAL A 10 31.24 2.93 -49.06
CA VAL A 10 30.84 2.95 -47.64
C VAL A 10 29.75 4.01 -47.47
N VAL A 11 28.51 3.59 -47.21
CA VAL A 11 27.41 4.48 -46.81
C VAL A 11 27.50 4.69 -45.31
N ALA A 12 27.90 5.89 -44.88
CA ALA A 12 27.85 6.27 -43.48
C ALA A 12 26.41 6.67 -43.10
N THR A 13 25.72 5.83 -42.34
CA THR A 13 24.42 6.16 -41.74
C THR A 13 24.63 7.09 -40.54
N LEU A 14 24.28 8.37 -40.70
CA LEU A 14 24.15 9.31 -39.59
C LEU A 14 22.95 8.90 -38.72
N ALA A 15 23.20 8.34 -37.54
CA ALA A 15 22.19 8.15 -36.52
C ALA A 15 21.85 9.52 -35.91
N ALA A 16 20.67 10.06 -36.22
CA ALA A 16 20.17 11.26 -35.55
C ALA A 16 19.78 10.91 -34.11
N PRO A 17 20.15 11.72 -33.10
CA PRO A 17 19.71 11.50 -31.74
C PRO A 17 18.20 11.70 -31.66
N LEU A 18 17.47 10.69 -31.18
CA LEU A 18 16.07 10.85 -30.78
C LEU A 18 16.05 11.81 -29.59
N ALA A 19 15.61 13.04 -29.82
CA ALA A 19 15.28 13.97 -28.76
C ALA A 19 14.08 13.40 -27.99
N VAL A 20 14.33 12.81 -26.83
CA VAL A 20 13.28 12.49 -25.86
C VAL A 20 12.76 13.83 -25.34
N THR A 21 11.63 14.28 -25.86
CA THR A 21 10.92 15.41 -25.27
C THR A 21 10.42 14.98 -23.90
N PRO A 22 10.71 15.74 -22.82
CA PRO A 22 10.09 15.47 -21.53
C PRO A 22 8.58 15.55 -21.71
N ALA A 23 7.86 14.48 -21.36
CA ALA A 23 6.41 14.54 -21.30
C ALA A 23 6.01 15.68 -20.36
N ALA A 24 5.20 16.63 -20.87
CA ALA A 24 4.70 17.72 -20.06
C ALA A 24 3.98 17.15 -18.83
N ALA A 25 4.33 17.65 -17.64
CA ALA A 25 3.66 17.25 -16.42
C ALA A 25 2.17 17.59 -16.53
N ALA A 26 1.30 16.59 -16.31
CA ALA A 26 -0.14 16.79 -16.33
C ALA A 26 -0.56 17.80 -15.25
N PRO A 27 -1.63 18.60 -15.49
CA PRO A 27 -2.04 19.65 -14.58
C PRO A 27 -2.45 19.10 -13.19
N VAL A 28 -2.07 19.84 -12.14
CA VAL A 28 -2.47 19.58 -10.75
C VAL A 28 -4.00 19.69 -10.63
N ASN A 29 -4.62 18.87 -9.78
CA ASN A 29 -6.07 18.78 -9.56
C ASN A 29 -6.89 18.26 -10.77
N THR A 30 -6.23 17.59 -11.72
CA THR A 30 -6.96 16.83 -12.74
C THR A 30 -7.49 15.54 -12.14
N GLU A 31 -8.80 15.34 -12.21
CA GLU A 31 -9.43 14.06 -11.88
C GLU A 31 -9.08 13.03 -12.95
N VAL A 32 -8.66 11.85 -12.50
CA VAL A 32 -8.41 10.70 -13.36
C VAL A 32 -9.12 9.48 -12.76
N PRO A 33 -9.67 8.58 -13.58
CA PRO A 33 -10.22 7.34 -13.08
C PRO A 33 -9.16 6.57 -12.28
N ALA A 34 -9.51 6.12 -11.08
CA ALA A 34 -8.64 5.22 -10.33
C ALA A 34 -8.58 3.89 -11.07
N GLN A 35 -7.37 3.48 -11.47
CA GLN A 35 -7.15 2.13 -11.95
C GLN A 35 -7.24 1.17 -10.75
N GLY A 36 -7.66 -0.06 -11.00
CA GLY A 36 -7.62 -1.10 -9.96
C GLY A 36 -6.19 -1.27 -9.47
N ALA A 37 -5.98 -1.30 -8.16
CA ALA A 37 -4.66 -1.42 -7.57
C ALA A 37 -4.67 -2.34 -6.35
N ASN A 38 -3.48 -2.87 -6.08
CA ASN A 38 -3.18 -3.61 -4.87
C ASN A 38 -2.76 -2.61 -3.79
N TRP A 39 -3.67 -2.34 -2.88
CA TRP A 39 -3.46 -1.40 -1.79
C TRP A 39 -2.80 -2.06 -0.59
N LEU A 40 -1.86 -1.34 0.01
CA LEU A 40 -1.28 -1.60 1.32
C LEU A 40 -1.83 -0.56 2.29
N PHE A 41 -2.05 -0.94 3.54
CA PHE A 41 -2.68 -0.09 4.53
C PHE A 41 -1.80 0.12 5.76
N VAL A 42 -1.96 1.27 6.40
CA VAL A 42 -1.33 1.59 7.68
C VAL A 42 -2.39 2.07 8.66
N GLN A 43 -2.43 1.42 9.82
CA GLN A 43 -3.19 1.87 10.98
C GLN A 43 -2.22 2.24 12.10
N VAL A 44 -2.54 3.30 12.84
CA VAL A 44 -1.78 3.72 14.01
C VAL A 44 -2.72 3.80 15.21
N ALA A 45 -2.21 3.43 16.37
CA ALA A 45 -2.93 3.47 17.63
C ALA A 45 -1.99 3.80 18.79
N ASP A 46 -2.52 4.41 19.85
CA ASP A 46 -1.73 4.75 21.03
C ASP A 46 -1.14 3.51 21.71
N GLN A 47 -1.91 2.42 21.75
CA GLN A 47 -1.55 1.19 22.44
C GLN A 47 -2.06 -0.06 21.72
N ALA A 48 -1.25 -1.11 21.72
CA ALA A 48 -1.66 -2.47 21.42
C ALA A 48 -1.64 -3.33 22.69
N THR A 49 -2.71 -4.09 22.90
CA THR A 49 -2.79 -5.11 23.95
C THR A 49 -3.05 -6.47 23.32
N ILE A 50 -2.25 -7.47 23.71
CA ILE A 50 -2.39 -8.85 23.28
C ILE A 50 -3.09 -9.65 24.39
N GLU A 51 -4.27 -10.17 24.07
CA GLU A 51 -5.08 -11.01 24.98
C GLU A 51 -5.44 -12.33 24.29
N GLY A 52 -4.65 -13.37 24.53
CA GLY A 52 -4.79 -14.64 23.82
C GLY A 52 -4.57 -14.45 22.33
N ASN A 53 -5.62 -14.65 21.53
CA ASN A 53 -5.61 -14.43 20.07
C ASN A 53 -6.24 -13.10 19.66
N LYS A 54 -6.41 -12.15 20.59
CA LYS A 54 -6.94 -10.83 20.31
C LYS A 54 -5.84 -9.77 20.32
N LEU A 55 -5.81 -8.96 19.27
CA LEU A 55 -5.05 -7.72 19.19
C LEU A 55 -6.02 -6.57 19.40
N ILE A 56 -5.86 -5.84 20.51
CA ILE A 56 -6.72 -4.72 20.88
C ILE A 56 -5.92 -3.43 20.69
N LEU A 57 -6.32 -2.62 19.72
CA LEU A 57 -5.73 -1.33 19.40
C LEU A 57 -6.57 -0.21 20.02
N LYS A 58 -6.06 0.43 21.06
CA LYS A 58 -6.74 1.54 21.75
C LYS A 58 -6.19 2.88 21.28
N GLY A 59 -7.07 3.89 21.18
CA GLY A 59 -6.69 5.19 20.62
C GLY A 59 -6.34 5.06 19.14
N THR A 60 -7.08 4.21 18.40
CA THR A 60 -6.87 4.03 16.97
C THR A 60 -7.20 5.32 16.26
N ALA A 61 -6.30 5.77 15.38
CA ALA A 61 -6.56 6.95 14.56
C ALA A 61 -7.86 6.77 13.75
N PRO A 62 -8.66 7.83 13.54
CA PRO A 62 -9.91 7.72 12.79
C PRO A 62 -9.69 7.43 11.29
N GLN A 63 -8.46 7.57 10.79
CA GLN A 63 -8.07 7.34 9.40
C GLN A 63 -7.12 6.15 9.28
N THR A 64 -7.34 5.32 8.27
CA THR A 64 -6.43 4.29 7.78
C THR A 64 -5.80 4.81 6.49
N LEU A 65 -4.47 4.91 6.49
CA LEU A 65 -3.71 5.35 5.33
C LEU A 65 -3.58 4.20 4.35
N MET A 66 -3.53 4.50 3.05
CA MET A 66 -3.31 3.50 2.02
C MET A 66 -2.39 3.99 0.91
N PHE A 67 -1.62 3.06 0.33
CA PHE A 67 -0.75 3.33 -0.80
C PHE A 67 -0.59 2.09 -1.69
N ALA A 68 -0.32 2.31 -2.97
CA ALA A 68 -0.08 1.27 -3.96
C ALA A 68 1.36 1.35 -4.50
N ASP A 69 1.92 0.19 -4.89
CA ASP A 69 3.26 0.14 -5.49
C ASP A 69 3.25 0.59 -6.97
N ARG A 70 4.40 0.47 -7.65
CA ARG A 70 4.58 0.76 -9.08
C ARG A 70 3.71 -0.14 -9.97
N PRO A 71 3.33 0.34 -11.16
CA PRO A 71 3.66 1.66 -11.74
C PRO A 71 2.78 2.84 -11.28
N GLU A 72 1.61 2.61 -10.69
CA GLU A 72 0.59 3.62 -10.43
C GLU A 72 0.96 4.58 -9.30
N ARG A 73 1.63 4.08 -8.24
CA ARG A 73 2.09 4.88 -7.07
C ARG A 73 1.00 5.78 -6.50
N MET A 74 -0.16 5.20 -6.27
CA MET A 74 -1.30 5.91 -5.71
C MET A 74 -1.20 5.96 -4.18
N THR A 75 -1.76 7.01 -3.59
CA THR A 75 -1.88 7.19 -2.14
C THR A 75 -3.31 7.56 -1.82
N GLY A 76 -3.74 7.37 -0.58
CA GLY A 76 -5.08 7.72 -0.17
C GLY A 76 -5.28 7.47 1.32
N GLU A 77 -6.49 7.73 1.76
CA GLU A 77 -6.94 7.42 3.12
C GLU A 77 -8.42 7.05 3.08
N THR A 78 -8.83 6.24 4.04
CA THR A 78 -10.23 5.96 4.32
C THR A 78 -10.44 6.02 5.83
N THR A 79 -11.66 6.28 6.27
CA THR A 79 -11.96 6.18 7.70
C THR A 79 -11.68 4.75 8.18
N THR A 80 -11.16 4.56 9.38
CA THR A 80 -10.90 3.21 9.93
C THR A 80 -12.19 2.39 10.05
N ALA A 81 -13.32 3.05 10.30
CA ALA A 81 -14.63 2.42 10.22
C ALA A 81 -15.01 1.99 8.79
N GLY A 82 -14.67 2.79 7.78
CA GLY A 82 -14.80 2.43 6.37
C GLY A 82 -13.93 1.22 6.01
N PHE A 83 -12.66 1.22 6.42
CA PHE A 83 -11.76 0.08 6.25
C PHE A 83 -12.34 -1.22 6.83
N ALA A 84 -12.85 -1.18 8.08
CA ALA A 84 -13.46 -2.36 8.70
C ALA A 84 -14.73 -2.85 7.99
N LYS A 85 -15.50 -1.96 7.33
CA LYS A 85 -16.67 -2.35 6.53
C LYS A 85 -16.28 -3.11 5.27
N LEU A 86 -15.21 -2.67 4.60
CA LEU A 86 -14.69 -3.34 3.41
C LEU A 86 -14.33 -4.80 3.69
N TRP A 87 -14.03 -5.16 4.93
CA TRP A 87 -13.59 -6.52 5.30
C TRP A 87 -14.45 -7.66 4.76
N ASN A 88 -15.77 -7.47 4.65
CA ASN A 88 -16.73 -8.49 4.19
C ASN A 88 -17.29 -8.23 2.78
N GLU A 89 -16.80 -7.21 2.07
CA GLU A 89 -17.35 -6.77 0.79
C GLU A 89 -16.55 -7.33 -0.39
N GLY A 90 -17.23 -7.66 -1.49
CA GLY A 90 -16.57 -8.04 -2.74
C GLY A 90 -16.16 -9.52 -2.86
N LYS A 91 -15.64 -9.85 -4.04
CA LYS A 91 -15.30 -11.23 -4.41
C LYS A 91 -14.03 -11.71 -3.70
N ASP A 92 -13.07 -10.82 -3.56
CA ASP A 92 -11.72 -11.05 -3.02
C ASP A 92 -11.54 -10.30 -1.68
N SER A 93 -12.54 -10.41 -0.81
CA SER A 93 -12.60 -9.73 0.49
C SER A 93 -11.60 -10.32 1.49
N PHE A 94 -11.11 -9.51 2.42
CA PHE A 94 -10.32 -9.96 3.58
C PHE A 94 -10.96 -11.08 4.40
N GLN A 95 -12.29 -11.18 4.44
CA GLN A 95 -12.97 -12.31 5.07
C GLN A 95 -12.64 -13.67 4.43
N LYS A 96 -12.38 -13.69 3.12
CA LYS A 96 -12.11 -14.90 2.34
C LYS A 96 -10.62 -15.18 2.19
N ASP A 97 -9.83 -14.12 2.07
CA ASP A 97 -8.37 -14.18 2.02
C ASP A 97 -7.81 -13.17 3.04
N PRO A 98 -7.64 -13.61 4.31
CA PRO A 98 -7.18 -12.75 5.39
C PRO A 98 -5.80 -12.13 5.09
N PRO A 99 -5.58 -10.84 5.41
CA PRO A 99 -4.31 -10.20 5.14
C PRO A 99 -3.25 -10.60 6.17
N ASN A 100 -2.01 -10.63 5.71
CA ASN A 100 -0.88 -10.55 6.59
C ASN A 100 -0.73 -9.10 7.08
N ALA A 101 -0.18 -8.96 8.26
CA ALA A 101 0.18 -7.69 8.82
C ALA A 101 1.45 -7.77 9.64
N THR A 102 2.21 -6.68 9.65
CA THR A 102 3.30 -6.48 10.60
C THR A 102 2.81 -5.53 11.69
N LEU A 103 2.75 -6.04 12.93
CA LEU A 103 2.56 -5.22 14.11
C LEU A 103 3.92 -4.70 14.57
N ALA A 104 4.04 -3.39 14.75
CA ALA A 104 5.18 -2.74 15.38
C ALA A 104 4.72 -1.97 16.62
N VAL A 105 5.41 -2.14 17.74
CA VAL A 105 5.12 -1.46 19.01
C VAL A 105 6.42 -1.03 19.70
N THR A 106 6.32 -0.08 20.62
CA THR A 106 7.32 0.12 21.66
C THR A 106 6.95 -0.76 22.86
N GLY A 107 7.74 -1.79 23.11
CA GLY A 107 7.53 -2.75 24.19
C GLY A 107 7.74 -2.13 25.59
N ALA A 108 7.42 -2.91 26.63
CA ALA A 108 7.54 -2.45 28.02
C ALA A 108 8.98 -2.10 28.44
N ASP A 109 9.99 -2.64 27.76
CA ASP A 109 11.41 -2.32 27.97
C ASP A 109 11.87 -1.06 27.20
N GLY A 110 10.94 -0.36 26.55
CA GLY A 110 11.19 0.83 25.75
C GLY A 110 11.79 0.55 24.37
N LYS A 111 11.94 -0.72 23.96
CA LYS A 111 12.51 -1.07 22.66
C LYS A 111 11.43 -1.33 21.61
N PRO A 112 11.73 -1.08 20.32
CA PRO A 112 10.88 -1.53 19.24
C PRO A 112 10.74 -3.06 19.25
N GLN A 113 9.52 -3.55 19.08
CA GLN A 113 9.19 -4.96 18.92
C GLN A 113 8.28 -5.12 17.72
N THR A 114 8.50 -6.18 16.94
CA THR A 114 7.73 -6.46 15.73
C THR A 114 7.31 -7.92 15.67
N ALA A 115 6.12 -8.18 15.16
CA ALA A 115 5.65 -9.52 14.85
C ALA A 115 4.84 -9.51 13.54
N VAL A 116 4.89 -10.61 12.81
CA VAL A 116 4.07 -10.82 11.62
C VAL A 116 2.88 -11.70 12.00
N ILE A 117 1.68 -11.21 11.70
CA ILE A 117 0.41 -11.83 12.08
C ILE A 117 -0.52 -11.87 10.86
N GLU A 118 -1.47 -12.78 10.85
CA GLU A 118 -2.63 -12.72 9.95
C GLU A 118 -3.83 -12.24 10.77
N LEU A 119 -4.62 -11.33 10.21
CA LEU A 119 -5.73 -10.66 10.89
C LEU A 119 -7.08 -11.20 10.43
N THR A 120 -8.02 -11.35 11.36
CA THR A 120 -9.44 -11.62 11.05
C THR A 120 -10.37 -10.82 11.98
N ASP A 121 -11.64 -10.75 11.61
CA ASP A 121 -12.74 -10.28 12.47
C ASP A 121 -12.51 -8.88 13.11
N PRO A 122 -12.33 -7.81 12.32
CA PRO A 122 -12.25 -6.46 12.87
C PRO A 122 -13.54 -6.09 13.60
N VAL A 123 -13.41 -5.59 14.84
CA VAL A 123 -14.52 -5.08 15.64
C VAL A 123 -14.16 -3.69 16.16
N ILE A 124 -15.00 -2.70 15.88
CA ILE A 124 -14.82 -1.33 16.35
C ILE A 124 -15.80 -1.03 17.48
N SER A 125 -15.27 -0.46 18.57
CA SER A 125 -16.05 0.08 19.68
C SER A 125 -15.41 1.39 20.16
N GLY A 126 -16.02 2.52 19.82
CA GLY A 126 -15.43 3.84 20.10
C GLY A 126 -14.13 4.05 19.32
N ASP A 127 -13.05 4.37 20.04
CA ASP A 127 -11.69 4.52 19.51
C ASP A 127 -10.87 3.21 19.52
N THR A 128 -11.52 2.10 19.87
CA THR A 128 -10.86 0.80 20.01
C THR A 128 -11.20 -0.08 18.81
N LEU A 129 -10.17 -0.60 18.17
CA LEU A 129 -10.24 -1.56 17.07
C LEU A 129 -9.61 -2.88 17.53
N THR A 130 -10.40 -3.95 17.49
CA THR A 130 -9.96 -5.28 17.89
C THR A 130 -9.92 -6.20 16.69
N TYR A 131 -8.85 -6.96 16.56
CA TYR A 131 -8.72 -8.06 15.61
C TYR A 131 -8.60 -9.39 16.35
N THR A 132 -9.10 -10.46 15.75
CA THR A 132 -8.53 -11.79 15.97
C THR A 132 -7.22 -11.89 15.17
N PHE A 133 -6.21 -12.58 15.68
CA PHE A 133 -4.99 -12.83 14.93
C PHE A 133 -4.47 -14.26 15.08
N ARG A 134 -3.62 -14.68 14.13
CA ARG A 134 -2.68 -15.80 14.30
C ARG A 134 -1.25 -15.33 13.98
N THR A 135 -0.28 -15.81 14.74
CA THR A 135 1.14 -15.46 14.51
C THR A 135 1.71 -16.22 13.34
N LEU A 136 2.40 -15.51 12.44
CA LEU A 136 3.10 -16.06 11.28
C LEU A 136 4.64 -16.07 11.47
N SER A 137 5.17 -15.15 12.28
CA SER A 137 6.60 -15.09 12.64
C SER A 137 7.00 -16.05 13.75
N SER A 138 8.31 -16.25 13.96
CA SER A 138 8.85 -16.95 15.14
C SER A 138 8.60 -16.17 16.43
N GLU A 139 8.68 -14.84 16.35
CA GLU A 139 8.43 -13.93 17.46
C GLU A 139 6.92 -13.75 17.66
N GLN A 140 6.48 -13.84 18.92
CA GLN A 140 5.09 -13.57 19.28
C GLN A 140 4.83 -12.06 19.37
N PRO A 141 3.64 -11.58 19.00
CA PRO A 141 3.27 -10.20 19.25
C PRO A 141 3.22 -9.93 20.75
N VAL A 142 3.62 -8.74 21.15
CA VAL A 142 3.64 -8.29 22.53
C VAL A 142 2.82 -7.00 22.68
N SER A 143 2.25 -6.80 23.86
CA SER A 143 1.62 -5.53 24.20
C SER A 143 2.65 -4.41 24.26
N GLY A 144 2.25 -3.20 23.86
CA GLY A 144 3.13 -2.05 23.82
C GLY A 144 2.42 -0.76 23.44
N SER A 145 3.16 0.34 23.44
CA SER A 145 2.68 1.67 23.05
C SER A 145 3.11 2.02 21.62
N SER A 146 2.60 3.13 21.07
CA SER A 146 2.95 3.62 19.73
C SER A 146 2.76 2.54 18.66
N ALA A 147 1.59 1.90 18.68
CA ALA A 147 1.30 0.76 17.83
C ALA A 147 1.10 1.21 16.38
N THR A 148 1.75 0.51 15.46
CA THR A 148 1.53 0.66 14.02
C THR A 148 1.31 -0.71 13.40
N LEU A 149 0.27 -0.82 12.57
CA LEU A 149 -0.07 -2.03 11.85
C LEU A 149 0.06 -1.77 10.36
N PHE A 150 0.98 -2.48 9.72
CA PHE A 150 1.14 -2.49 8.26
C PHE A 150 0.40 -3.69 7.72
N ILE A 151 -0.65 -3.49 6.93
CA ILE A 151 -1.57 -4.54 6.49
C ILE A 151 -1.45 -4.69 4.99
N ASP A 152 -1.30 -5.91 4.51
CA ASP A 152 -1.19 -6.19 3.09
C ASP A 152 -2.54 -6.33 2.37
N TRP A 153 -2.36 -6.26 1.05
CA TRP A 153 -3.27 -6.47 -0.06
C TRP A 153 -4.78 -6.34 0.14
N TRP A 154 -5.35 -5.29 -0.45
CA TRP A 154 -6.73 -5.31 -0.93
C TRP A 154 -6.77 -4.97 -2.42
N TYR A 155 -7.59 -5.68 -3.20
CA TYR A 155 -7.90 -5.28 -4.58
C TYR A 155 -9.04 -4.26 -4.58
N ALA A 156 -8.74 -2.97 -4.80
CA ALA A 156 -9.78 -1.96 -4.91
C ALA A 156 -10.44 -1.96 -6.30
N HIS A 157 -11.77 -1.87 -6.32
CA HIS A 157 -12.55 -1.55 -7.50
C HIS A 157 -12.28 -0.10 -7.98
N PRO A 158 -12.67 0.28 -9.21
CA PRO A 158 -12.49 1.64 -9.71
C PRO A 158 -13.12 2.69 -8.78
N GLY A 159 -12.40 3.78 -8.56
CA GLY A 159 -12.77 4.93 -7.72
C GLY A 159 -12.30 6.24 -8.35
N HIS A 160 -12.20 7.31 -7.56
CA HIS A 160 -11.79 8.63 -8.04
C HIS A 160 -10.40 9.00 -7.52
N CYS A 161 -9.49 9.39 -8.41
CA CYS A 161 -8.18 9.92 -8.04
C CYS A 161 -7.97 11.34 -8.58
N TRP A 162 -7.15 12.13 -7.90
CA TRP A 162 -6.67 13.42 -8.38
C TRP A 162 -5.15 13.49 -8.33
N ARG A 163 -4.57 14.27 -9.25
CA ARG A 163 -3.12 14.51 -9.28
C ARG A 163 -2.72 15.59 -8.28
N GLY A 164 -1.85 15.22 -7.33
CA GLY A 164 -1.27 16.13 -6.35
C GLY A 164 -0.17 17.04 -6.91
N PRO A 165 0.28 18.04 -6.12
CA PRO A 165 1.25 19.06 -6.55
C PRO A 165 2.63 18.50 -6.92
N TYR A 166 2.95 17.29 -6.47
CA TYR A 166 4.21 16.59 -6.76
C TYR A 166 4.04 15.44 -7.78
N GLY A 167 2.92 15.41 -8.49
CA GLY A 167 2.65 14.44 -9.57
C GLY A 167 2.13 13.08 -9.11
N GLY A 168 2.06 12.80 -7.81
CA GLY A 168 1.42 11.59 -7.26
C GLY A 168 -0.10 11.59 -7.44
N LEU A 169 -0.71 10.40 -7.42
CA LEU A 169 -2.16 10.24 -7.43
C LEU A 169 -2.66 10.06 -6.00
N HIS A 170 -3.71 10.80 -5.66
CA HIS A 170 -4.44 10.69 -4.40
C HIS A 170 -5.85 10.16 -4.70
N CYS A 171 -6.24 9.04 -4.10
CA CYS A 171 -7.47 8.33 -4.43
C CYS A 171 -8.40 8.22 -3.23
N VAL A 172 -9.70 8.28 -3.50
CA VAL A 172 -10.77 8.08 -2.51
C VAL A 172 -11.73 7.03 -3.04
N TYR A 173 -12.16 6.16 -2.13
CA TYR A 173 -13.02 5.00 -2.37
C TYR A 173 -14.20 5.02 -1.40
#